data_AF-A0A6B3FFH3-F1
#
_entry.id   AF-A0A6B3FFH3-F1
#
_cell.length_a   1.000
_cell.length_b   1.000
_cell.length_c   1.000
_cell.angle_alpha   90.00
_cell.angle_beta   90.00
_cell.angle_gamma   90.00
#
_symmetry.space_group_name_H-M   'P 1'
#
loop_
_entity.id
_entity.type
_entity.pdbx_description
1 polymer ?
#
loop_
_entity_poly.entity_id
_entity_poly.type
_entity_poly.pdbx_seq_one_letter_code
_entity_poly.pdbx_strand_id
1 'polypeptide(L)'
;GTVTQAYRVGGGWDAYTQIIGKGDLTGDGKPDLVARDTSGALWLYVGTGDWHAPFEARTKIGNGWNAYDSLVGVGDNDYDGKADLIAREPAGDLYFY
;
A
#
# COMPACT_ATOMS: atom_id res chain seq x y z
N GLY A 1 21.37 -4.00 -5.34
CA GLY A 1 20.93 -4.35 -3.98
C GLY A 1 20.87 -5.85 -3.87
N THR A 2 21.20 -6.41 -2.71
CA THR A 2 21.05 -7.84 -2.40
C THR A 2 19.77 -8.03 -1.61
N VAL A 3 18.95 -9.01 -2.00
CA VAL A 3 17.87 -9.49 -1.15
C VAL A 3 18.47 -10.50 -0.16
N THR A 4 18.17 -10.33 1.13
CA THR A 4 18.63 -11.23 2.20
C THR A 4 17.83 -12.54 2.21
N GLN A 5 18.05 -13.39 3.22
CA GLN A 5 17.19 -14.55 3.48
C GLN A 5 15.72 -14.13 3.58
N ALA A 6 14.83 -14.92 2.96
CA ALA A 6 13.40 -14.69 3.04
C ALA A 6 12.88 -14.98 4.46
N TYR A 7 12.09 -14.04 5.00
CA TYR A 7 11.36 -14.20 6.25
C TYR A 7 9.85 -14.12 5.98
N ARG A 8 9.08 -15.09 6.49
CA ARG A 8 7.63 -15.08 6.30
C ARG A 8 7.00 -14.11 7.29
N VAL A 9 6.38 -13.05 6.77
CA VAL A 9 5.73 -12.00 7.58
C VAL A 9 4.22 -12.20 7.78
N GLY A 10 3.60 -13.21 7.14
CA GLY A 10 2.17 -13.50 7.30
C GLY A 10 1.61 -14.52 6.30
N GLY A 11 0.29 -14.70 6.32
CA GLY A 11 -0.49 -15.52 5.36
C GLY A 11 -1.82 -14.85 5.01
N GLY A 12 -2.58 -15.41 4.07
CA GLY A 12 -3.85 -14.85 3.61
C GLY A 12 -3.72 -13.70 2.60
N TRP A 13 -2.52 -13.49 2.06
CA TRP A 13 -2.24 -12.43 1.09
C TRP A 13 -2.81 -12.72 -0.31
N ASP A 14 -3.25 -13.95 -0.57
CA ASP A 14 -4.02 -14.37 -1.74
C ASP A 14 -5.41 -13.71 -1.83
N ALA A 15 -5.87 -13.06 -0.74
CA ALA A 15 -7.06 -12.23 -0.75
C ALA A 15 -6.91 -10.91 -1.52
N TYR A 16 -5.68 -10.53 -1.88
CA TYR A 16 -5.38 -9.24 -2.50
C TYR A 16 -5.10 -9.35 -3.99
N THR A 17 -5.70 -8.45 -4.76
CA THR A 17 -5.44 -8.29 -6.20
C THR A 17 -4.21 -7.42 -6.46
N GLN A 18 -3.85 -6.58 -5.50
CA GLN A 18 -2.68 -5.71 -5.61
C GLN A 18 -2.11 -5.38 -4.22
N ILE A 19 -0.79 -5.32 -4.15
CA ILE A 19 -0.02 -4.96 -2.97
C ILE A 19 0.95 -3.86 -3.39
N ILE A 20 0.92 -2.73 -2.67
CA ILE A 20 1.72 -1.54 -2.95
C ILE A 20 2.50 -1.20 -1.69
N GLY A 21 3.83 -1.25 -1.77
CA GLY A 21 4.71 -0.83 -0.68
C GLY A 21 5.70 0.19 -1.21
N LYS A 22 5.64 1.43 -0.71
CA LYS A 22 6.67 2.43 -1.02
C LYS A 22 6.64 3.72 -0.18
N GLY A 23 6.02 3.75 1.00
CA GLY A 23 6.03 5.01 1.72
C GLY A 23 5.34 4.99 3.07
N ASP A 24 5.63 6.03 3.84
CA ASP A 24 5.00 6.33 5.11
C ASP A 24 3.73 7.13 4.85
N LEU A 25 2.59 6.44 4.82
CA LEU A 25 1.26 6.99 4.53
C LEU A 25 0.63 7.61 5.78
N THR A 26 1.17 7.30 6.96
CA THR A 26 0.69 7.81 8.24
C THR A 26 1.45 9.05 8.72
N GLY A 27 2.68 9.24 8.26
CA GLY A 27 3.60 10.30 8.67
C GLY A 27 4.33 9.98 9.98
N ASP A 28 4.42 8.70 10.37
CA ASP A 28 5.00 8.26 11.64
C ASP A 28 6.49 7.89 11.56
N GLY A 29 7.08 8.04 10.36
CA GLY A 29 8.46 7.71 10.03
C GLY A 29 8.68 6.25 9.66
N LYS A 30 7.63 5.43 9.53
CA LYS A 30 7.74 3.99 9.24
C LYS A 30 7.08 3.66 7.91
N PRO A 31 7.69 2.78 7.09
CA PRO A 31 7.07 2.39 5.84
C PRO A 31 5.78 1.60 6.06
N ASP A 32 4.71 2.07 5.41
CA ASP A 32 3.41 1.43 5.39
C ASP A 32 3.21 0.59 4.11
N LEU A 33 2.14 -0.20 4.11
CA LEU A 33 1.71 -0.98 2.97
C LEU A 33 0.22 -0.73 2.68
N VAL A 34 -0.13 -0.64 1.40
CA VAL A 34 -1.51 -0.60 0.94
C VAL A 34 -1.81 -1.85 0.12
N ALA A 35 -2.99 -2.41 0.29
CA ALA A 35 -3.44 -3.56 -0.47
C ALA A 35 -4.90 -3.40 -0.90
N ARG A 36 -5.20 -3.83 -2.14
CA ARG A 36 -6.56 -3.88 -2.67
C ARG A 36 -7.05 -5.32 -2.68
N ASP A 37 -8.19 -5.59 -2.04
CA ASP A 37 -8.79 -6.92 -2.06
C ASP A 37 -9.64 -7.16 -3.31
N THR A 38 -10.13 -8.39 -3.50
CA THR A 38 -10.97 -8.76 -4.65
C THR A 38 -12.31 -8.03 -4.70
N SER A 39 -12.82 -7.54 -3.57
CA SER A 39 -14.04 -6.73 -3.50
C SER A 39 -13.82 -5.27 -3.92
N GLY A 40 -12.56 -4.86 -4.10
CA GLY A 40 -12.19 -3.47 -4.39
C GLY A 40 -12.12 -2.59 -3.14
N ALA A 41 -12.03 -3.18 -1.95
CA ALA A 41 -11.68 -2.43 -0.75
C ALA A 41 -10.18 -2.17 -0.70
N LEU A 42 -9.81 -0.96 -0.30
CA LEU A 42 -8.43 -0.57 -0.05
C LEU A 42 -8.14 -0.66 1.44
N TRP A 43 -7.03 -1.31 1.77
CA TRP A 43 -6.60 -1.59 3.13
C TRP A 43 -5.23 -0.97 3.36
N LEU A 44 -5.08 -0.27 4.49
CA LEU A 44 -3.82 0.21 5.03
C LEU A 44 -3.28 -0.78 6.06
N TYR A 45 -1.99 -1.04 5.97
CA TYR A 45 -1.19 -1.80 6.91
C TYR A 45 -0.12 -0.87 7.46
N VAL A 46 -0.32 -0.39 8.69
CA VAL A 46 0.60 0.55 9.34
C VAL A 46 1.89 -0.17 9.72
N GLY A 47 3.03 0.46 9.43
CA GLY A 47 4.36 -0.04 9.73
C GLY A 47 4.64 -0.08 11.23
N THR A 48 5.15 -1.20 11.74
CA THR A 48 5.53 -1.30 13.16
C THR A 48 6.93 -0.78 13.44
N GLY A 49 7.81 -0.85 12.43
CA GLY A 49 9.25 -0.59 12.55
C GLY A 49 10.08 -1.85 12.88
N ASP A 50 9.44 -3.01 13.09
CA ASP A 50 10.10 -4.30 13.26
C ASP A 50 9.90 -5.17 12.02
N TRP A 51 10.97 -5.46 11.29
CA TRP A 51 10.89 -6.22 10.05
C TRP A 51 10.44 -7.69 10.22
N HIS A 52 10.47 -8.25 11.43
CA HIS A 52 9.91 -9.59 11.71
C HIS A 52 8.38 -9.57 11.87
N ALA A 53 7.83 -8.42 12.27
CA ALA A 53 6.39 -8.19 12.43
C ALA A 53 6.04 -6.83 11.81
N PRO A 54 6.23 -6.67 10.48
CA PRO A 54 6.36 -5.35 9.86
C PRO A 54 5.11 -4.50 9.87
N PHE A 55 3.93 -5.11 10.05
CA PHE A 55 2.66 -4.42 9.92
C PHE A 55 1.72 -4.72 11.08
N GLU A 56 0.95 -3.70 11.46
CA GLU A 56 -0.20 -3.82 12.36
C GLU A 56 -1.38 -4.55 11.67
N ALA A 57 -2.49 -4.69 12.41
CA ALA A 57 -3.74 -5.14 11.83
C ALA A 57 -4.23 -4.15 10.76
N ARG A 58 -4.70 -4.68 9.62
CA ARG A 58 -5.18 -3.87 8.51
C ARG A 58 -6.37 -2.99 8.91
N THR A 59 -6.39 -1.76 8.41
CA THR A 59 -7.52 -0.84 8.51
C THR A 59 -8.08 -0.56 7.12
N LYS A 60 -9.41 -0.57 6.97
CA LYS A 60 -10.04 -0.24 5.69
C LYS A 60 -10.02 1.27 5.48
N ILE A 61 -9.45 1.72 4.37
CA ILE A 61 -9.32 3.15 4.03
C ILE A 61 -10.12 3.55 2.79
N GLY A 62 -10.72 2.59 2.08
CA GLY A 62 -11.57 2.92 0.93
C GLY A 62 -12.36 1.74 0.36
N ASN A 63 -13.26 2.08 -0.57
CA ASN A 63 -14.08 1.15 -1.36
C ASN A 63 -14.04 1.57 -2.84
N GLY A 64 -14.41 0.66 -3.74
CA GLY A 64 -14.55 0.98 -5.17
C GLY A 64 -13.23 1.06 -5.94
N TRP A 65 -12.12 0.63 -5.34
CA TRP A 65 -10.78 0.69 -5.96
C TRP A 65 -10.59 -0.28 -7.12
N ASN A 66 -11.60 -1.10 -7.42
CA ASN A 66 -11.66 -1.89 -8.67
C ASN A 66 -11.94 -1.02 -9.90
N ALA A 67 -12.25 0.27 -9.72
CA ALA A 67 -12.28 1.25 -10.82
C ALA A 67 -10.89 1.46 -11.46
N TYR A 68 -9.81 1.16 -10.74
CA TYR A 68 -8.43 1.34 -11.18
C TYR A 68 -7.81 0.04 -11.69
N ASP A 69 -7.04 0.08 -12.76
CA ASP A 69 -6.30 -1.07 -13.29
C ASP A 69 -4.83 -1.08 -12.84
N SER A 70 -4.33 0.04 -12.32
CA SER A 70 -2.99 0.17 -11.76
C SER A 70 -3.00 1.08 -10.53
N LEU A 71 -2.13 0.76 -9.58
CA LEU A 71 -1.91 1.49 -8.33
C LEU A 71 -0.41 1.46 -8.05
N VAL A 72 0.18 2.61 -7.74
CA VAL A 72 1.62 2.75 -7.52
C VAL A 72 1.84 3.71 -6.37
N GLY A 73 2.56 3.25 -5.34
CA GLY A 73 3.03 4.12 -4.27
C GLY A 73 4.16 4.99 -4.78
N VAL A 74 4.07 6.28 -4.53
CA VAL A 74 5.11 7.27 -4.84
C VAL A 74 5.69 7.84 -3.55
N GLY A 75 6.60 8.81 -3.66
CA GLY A 75 7.08 9.52 -2.47
C GLY A 75 6.06 10.55 -2.00
N ASP A 76 6.49 11.42 -1.11
CA ASP A 76 5.77 12.65 -0.75
C ASP A 76 5.94 13.67 -1.89
N ASN A 77 4.95 13.72 -2.77
CA ASN A 77 4.95 14.52 -3.99
C ASN A 77 4.23 15.85 -3.80
N ASP A 78 3.29 15.94 -2.84
CA ASP A 78 2.60 17.20 -2.51
C ASP A 78 3.22 17.96 -1.32
N TYR A 79 4.24 17.38 -0.69
CA TYR A 79 5.01 17.91 0.44
C TYR A 79 4.21 18.03 1.74
N ASP A 80 3.23 17.15 1.98
CA ASP A 80 2.46 17.10 3.22
C ASP A 80 3.13 16.29 4.34
N GLY A 81 4.25 15.63 4.04
CA GLY A 81 5.01 14.79 4.96
C GLY A 81 4.61 13.31 4.95
N LYS A 82 3.72 12.89 4.04
CA LYS A 82 3.30 11.51 3.84
C LYS A 82 3.56 11.10 2.39
N ALA A 83 3.76 9.81 2.18
CA ALA A 83 3.87 9.30 0.83
C ALA A 83 2.51 9.24 0.13
N ASP A 84 2.48 9.48 -1.16
CA ASP A 84 1.24 9.49 -1.96
C ASP A 84 1.03 8.20 -2.76
N LEU A 85 -0.16 8.07 -3.31
CA LEU A 85 -0.55 7.00 -4.22
C LEU A 85 -0.98 7.58 -5.58
N ILE A 86 -0.50 6.96 -6.65
CA ILE A 86 -1.02 7.21 -8.01
C ILE A 86 -1.88 6.01 -8.42
N ALA A 87 -3.10 6.30 -8.85
CA ALA A 87 -4.01 5.33 -9.41
C ALA A 87 -4.24 5.61 -10.89
N ARG A 88 -4.32 4.56 -11.71
CA ARG A 88 -4.70 4.66 -13.12
C ARG A 88 -6.02 3.96 -13.35
N GLU A 89 -6.92 4.61 -14.07
CA GLU A 89 -8.14 3.96 -14.56
C GLU A 89 -7.92 3.33 -15.94
N PRO A 90 -8.74 2.34 -16.35
CA PRO A 90 -8.60 1.69 -17.65
C PRO A 90 -8.61 2.63 -18.87
N ALA A 91 -9.23 3.81 -18.76
CA ALA A 91 -9.24 4.80 -19.84
C ALA A 91 -7.88 5.49 -20.05
N GLY A 92 -6.95 5.34 -19.10
CA GLY A 92 -5.60 5.88 -19.16
C GLY A 92 -5.35 7.11 -18.28
N ASP A 93 -6.38 7.63 -17.62
CA ASP A 93 -6.24 8.78 -16.73
C ASP A 93 -5.56 8.39 -15.41
N LEU A 94 -4.76 9.32 -14.89
CA LEU A 94 -4.07 9.19 -13.60
C LEU A 94 -4.75 10.06 -12.55
N TYR A 95 -4.89 9.50 -11.36
CA TYR A 95 -5.41 10.15 -10.16
C TYR A 95 -4.35 10.13 -9.07
N PHE A 96 -4.23 11.27 -8.40
CA PHE A 96 -3.35 11.47 -7.24
C PHE A 96 -4.17 11.31 -5.96
N TYR A 97 -3.59 10.64 -4.97
CA TYR A 97 -4.22 10.28 -3.70
C TYR A 97 -3.26 10.39 -2.54
#